data_AF-A0A1Y0MFR5-F1
#
_entry.id   AF-A0A1Y0MFR5-F1
#
_cell.length_a   1.000
_cell.length_b   1.000
_cell.length_c   1.000
_cell.angle_alpha   90.00
_cell.angle_beta   90.00
_cell.angle_gamma   90.00
#
_symmetry.space_group_name_H-M   'P 1'
#
loop_
_entity.id
_entity.type
_entity.pdbx_description
1 polymer ?
#
loop_
_entity_poly.entity_id
_entity_poly.type
_entity_poly.pdbx_seq_one_letter_code
_entity_poly.pdbx_strand_id
1 'polypeptide(L)'
;MKNLFLILLVVPFLSFGQITEKKKKAIDNYANVICGCVNTVITDLHPKMFESFIYLAENGQEKFPAHIQNVLSEMTDEEKQAYMASFQKIQEPAFGAKIDNCDKSSGITEELKKETDDLTSDTHKYLMEYLGKETSCKILKVLYDMGSGK
;
A
#
# COMPACT_ATOMS: atom_id res chain seq x y z
N MET A 1 -12.89 -26.52 48.12
CA MET A 1 -11.70 -25.74 47.71
C MET A 1 -11.09 -26.44 46.50
N LYS A 2 -11.15 -25.80 45.32
CA LYS A 2 -10.00 -25.27 44.56
C LYS A 2 -9.01 -26.37 44.17
N ASN A 3 -8.68 -26.69 42.92
CA ASN A 3 -8.83 -26.04 41.62
C ASN A 3 -8.66 -27.15 40.57
N LEU A 4 -9.67 -27.42 39.74
CA LEU A 4 -9.54 -28.31 38.57
C LEU A 4 -9.62 -27.48 37.28
N PHE A 5 -8.95 -26.33 37.26
CA PHE A 5 -8.95 -25.34 36.18
C PHE A 5 -7.51 -24.90 35.84
N LEU A 6 -6.63 -25.85 35.52
CA LEU A 6 -5.23 -25.56 35.20
C LEU A 6 -4.74 -26.20 33.89
N ILE A 7 -5.68 -26.47 32.96
CA ILE A 7 -5.37 -26.96 31.60
C ILE A 7 -5.72 -25.91 30.51
N LEU A 8 -6.20 -24.72 30.91
CA LEU A 8 -6.59 -23.63 29.99
C LEU A 8 -5.51 -22.56 29.79
N LEU A 9 -4.23 -22.93 29.89
CA LEU A 9 -3.08 -22.07 29.56
C LEU A 9 -2.23 -22.61 28.41
N VAL A 10 -2.84 -23.38 27.50
CA VAL A 10 -2.37 -23.35 26.11
C VAL A 10 -2.97 -22.09 25.49
N VAL A 11 -2.47 -20.93 25.94
CA VAL A 11 -2.47 -19.76 25.06
C VAL A 11 -1.62 -20.24 23.89
N PRO A 12 -2.17 -20.40 22.67
CA PRO A 12 -1.30 -20.46 21.52
C PRO A 12 -0.59 -19.11 21.57
N PHE A 13 0.65 -19.10 22.05
CA PHE A 13 1.54 -17.98 21.84
C PHE A 13 1.54 -17.83 20.34
N LEU A 14 0.73 -16.86 19.90
CA LEU A 14 0.65 -16.41 18.54
C LEU A 14 2.10 -16.19 18.16
N SER A 15 2.59 -17.08 17.31
CA SER A 15 3.91 -17.03 16.70
C SER A 15 3.96 -15.83 15.76
N PHE A 16 3.69 -14.62 16.26
CA PHE A 16 4.16 -13.40 15.66
C PHE A 16 5.67 -13.49 15.80
N GLY A 17 6.36 -13.89 14.72
CA GLY A 17 7.80 -13.90 14.71
C GLY A 17 8.28 -12.56 15.22
N GLN A 18 9.12 -12.61 16.25
CA GLN A 18 9.58 -11.44 16.98
C GLN A 18 10.52 -10.64 16.08
N ILE A 19 9.95 -9.81 15.20
CA ILE A 19 10.70 -8.76 14.54
C ILE A 19 11.24 -7.87 15.65
N THR A 20 12.56 -7.75 15.72
CA THR A 20 13.21 -6.94 16.74
C THR A 20 12.81 -5.47 16.58
N GLU A 21 12.79 -4.71 17.67
CA GLU A 21 12.47 -3.27 17.63
C GLU A 21 13.39 -2.48 16.69
N LYS A 22 14.66 -2.88 16.57
CA LYS A 22 15.60 -2.28 15.61
C LYS A 22 15.12 -2.51 14.16
N LYS A 23 14.64 -3.71 13.87
CA LYS A 23 14.17 -4.10 12.53
C LYS A 23 12.83 -3.43 12.21
N LYS A 24 11.91 -3.36 13.17
CA LYS A 24 10.67 -2.57 13.03
C LYS A 24 10.96 -1.13 12.64
N LYS A 25 11.82 -0.43 13.39
CA LYS A 25 12.22 0.95 13.07
C LYS A 25 12.80 1.10 11.66
N ALA A 26 13.56 0.11 11.20
CA ALA A 26 14.09 0.12 9.83
C ALA A 26 12.97 -0.03 8.79
N ILE A 27 12.00 -0.92 9.03
CA ILE A 27 10.82 -1.10 8.17
C ILE A 27 9.93 0.16 8.18
N ASP A 28 9.70 0.76 9.35
CA ASP A 28 8.90 1.98 9.47
C ASP A 28 9.54 3.14 8.68
N ASN A 29 10.87 3.32 8.81
CA ASN A 29 11.60 4.32 8.04
C ASN A 29 11.51 4.06 6.53
N TYR A 30 11.73 2.82 6.12
CA TYR A 30 11.58 2.39 4.74
C TYR A 30 10.20 2.71 4.17
N ALA A 31 9.15 2.31 4.89
CA ALA A 31 7.77 2.57 4.53
C ALA A 31 7.54 4.07 4.39
N ASN A 32 7.94 4.88 5.37
CA ASN A 32 7.78 6.33 5.32
C ASN A 32 8.47 6.96 4.10
N VAL A 33 9.69 6.53 3.77
CA VAL A 33 10.43 7.03 2.60
C VAL A 33 9.71 6.69 1.31
N ILE A 34 9.31 5.42 1.11
CA ILE A 34 8.63 5.01 -0.12
C ILE A 34 7.25 5.66 -0.21
N CYS A 35 6.46 5.69 0.87
CA CYS A 35 5.16 6.36 0.89
C CYS A 35 5.28 7.83 0.49
N GLY A 36 6.27 8.55 1.04
CA GLY A 36 6.53 9.95 0.67
C GLY A 36 6.89 10.11 -0.80
N CYS A 37 7.76 9.24 -1.32
CA CYS A 37 8.13 9.25 -2.73
C CYS A 37 6.94 8.94 -3.65
N VAL A 38 6.19 7.87 -3.38
CA VAL A 38 5.02 7.48 -4.16
C VAL A 38 3.94 8.57 -4.10
N ASN A 39 3.69 9.17 -2.94
CA ASN A 39 2.78 10.30 -2.83
C ASN A 39 3.20 11.45 -3.75
N THR A 40 4.50 11.77 -3.80
CA THR A 40 5.04 12.78 -4.72
C THR A 40 4.79 12.41 -6.17
N VAL A 41 5.03 11.15 -6.55
CA VAL A 41 4.74 10.65 -7.91
C VAL A 41 3.25 10.69 -8.23
N ILE A 42 2.36 10.51 -7.26
CA ILE A 42 0.91 10.55 -7.46
C ILE A 42 0.40 11.99 -7.58
N THR A 43 1.10 13.00 -7.01
CA THR A 43 0.73 14.41 -7.19
C THR A 43 0.85 14.90 -8.64
N ASP A 44 1.56 14.16 -9.49
CA ASP A 44 1.64 14.38 -10.94
C ASP A 44 0.32 14.05 -11.67
N LEU A 45 -0.66 13.48 -10.97
CA LEU A 45 -1.97 13.06 -11.48
C LEU A 45 -3.08 13.99 -10.98
N HIS A 46 -4.25 13.90 -11.61
CA HIS A 46 -5.45 14.59 -11.14
C HIS A 46 -5.84 14.14 -9.72
N PRO A 47 -6.22 15.05 -8.80
CA PRO A 47 -6.49 14.71 -7.39
C PRO A 47 -7.48 13.56 -7.19
N LYS A 48 -8.54 13.51 -8.01
CA LYS A 48 -9.54 12.42 -7.95
C LYS A 48 -9.00 11.04 -8.33
N MET A 49 -7.82 10.93 -8.95
CA MET A 49 -7.22 9.62 -9.26
C MET A 49 -6.96 8.79 -8.01
N PHE A 50 -6.57 9.44 -6.91
CA PHE A 50 -6.32 8.75 -5.65
C PHE A 50 -7.59 8.10 -5.12
N GLU A 51 -8.70 8.84 -5.11
CA GLU A 51 -10.03 8.34 -4.70
C GLU A 51 -10.47 7.18 -5.60
N SER A 52 -10.22 7.27 -6.90
CA SER A 52 -10.55 6.22 -7.85
C SER A 52 -9.71 4.95 -7.65
N PHE A 53 -8.43 5.07 -7.33
CA PHE A 53 -7.61 3.90 -6.98
C PHE A 53 -8.08 3.22 -5.70
N ILE A 54 -8.41 4.00 -4.66
CA ILE A 54 -9.01 3.44 -3.45
C ILE A 54 -10.32 2.73 -3.77
N TYR A 55 -11.21 3.38 -4.54
CA TYR A 55 -12.48 2.79 -4.91
C TYR A 55 -12.28 1.47 -5.65
N LEU A 56 -11.36 1.43 -6.63
CA LEU A 56 -11.04 0.22 -7.38
C LEU A 56 -10.55 -0.91 -6.47
N ALA A 57 -9.67 -0.62 -5.52
CA ALA A 57 -9.16 -1.62 -4.57
C ALA A 57 -10.26 -2.14 -3.63
N GLU A 58 -11.15 -1.27 -3.15
CA GLU A 58 -12.20 -1.64 -2.19
C GLU A 58 -13.42 -2.31 -2.85
N ASN A 59 -13.72 -1.98 -4.12
CA ASN A 59 -14.96 -2.37 -4.79
C ASN A 59 -14.76 -3.26 -6.02
N GLY A 60 -13.52 -3.44 -6.47
CA GLY A 60 -13.16 -4.23 -7.63
C GLY A 60 -13.49 -3.57 -8.97
N GLN A 61 -13.03 -4.23 -10.04
CA GLN A 61 -13.16 -3.72 -11.42
C GLN A 61 -14.61 -3.65 -11.91
N GLU A 62 -15.51 -4.50 -11.42
CA GLU A 62 -16.91 -4.54 -11.88
C GLU A 62 -17.65 -3.23 -11.60
N LYS A 63 -17.43 -2.64 -10.41
CA LYS A 63 -18.09 -1.40 -9.98
C LYS A 63 -17.35 -0.14 -10.45
N PHE A 64 -16.10 -0.28 -10.89
CA PHE A 64 -15.24 0.84 -11.23
C PHE A 64 -15.77 1.72 -12.38
N PRO A 65 -16.31 1.18 -13.50
CA PRO A 65 -16.85 2.00 -14.59
C PRO A 65 -17.97 2.95 -14.15
N ALA A 66 -18.88 2.48 -13.30
CA ALA A 66 -19.97 3.30 -12.77
C ALA A 66 -19.44 4.42 -11.87
N HIS A 67 -18.43 4.13 -11.05
CA HIS A 67 -17.75 5.16 -10.25
C HIS A 67 -17.10 6.23 -11.13
N ILE A 68 -16.38 5.83 -12.19
CA ILE A 68 -15.77 6.78 -13.13
C ILE A 68 -16.83 7.67 -13.79
N GLN A 69 -17.96 7.11 -14.22
CA GLN A 69 -19.06 7.89 -14.79
C GLN A 69 -19.61 8.92 -13.79
N ASN A 70 -19.80 8.54 -12.53
CA ASN A 70 -20.25 9.46 -11.49
C ASN A 70 -19.23 10.57 -11.25
N VAL A 71 -17.94 10.22 -11.13
CA VAL A 71 -16.84 11.18 -10.95
C VAL A 71 -16.81 12.19 -12.09
N LEU A 72 -16.92 11.73 -13.35
CA LEU A 72 -16.93 12.59 -14.52
C LEU A 72 -18.18 13.49 -14.57
N SER A 73 -19.33 13.03 -14.06
CA SER A 73 -20.58 13.80 -14.08
C SER A 73 -20.53 15.06 -13.21
N GLU A 74 -19.64 15.09 -12.22
CA GLU A 74 -19.44 16.21 -11.30
C GLU A 74 -18.40 17.22 -11.80
N MET A 75 -17.74 16.95 -12.92
CA MET A 75 -16.61 17.71 -13.45
C MET A 75 -16.99 18.60 -14.63
N THR A 76 -16.27 19.71 -14.76
CA THR A 76 -16.20 20.48 -16.02
C THR A 76 -15.51 19.69 -17.12
N ASP A 77 -15.66 20.11 -18.37
CA ASP A 77 -15.04 19.39 -19.50
C ASP A 77 -13.50 19.48 -19.45
N GLU A 78 -12.95 20.60 -18.98
CA GLU A 78 -11.51 20.77 -18.75
C GLU A 78 -10.99 19.82 -17.67
N GLU A 79 -11.71 19.68 -16.55
CA GLU A 79 -11.37 18.75 -15.47
C GLU A 79 -11.45 17.29 -15.92
N LYS A 80 -12.49 16.93 -16.70
CA LYS A 80 -12.61 15.60 -17.30
C LYS A 80 -11.38 15.28 -18.17
N GLN A 81 -10.95 16.22 -19.01
CA GLN A 81 -9.76 16.02 -19.85
C GLN A 81 -8.50 15.81 -19.00
N ALA A 82 -8.27 16.62 -17.98
CA ALA A 82 -7.12 16.47 -17.08
C ALA A 82 -7.16 15.15 -16.30
N TYR A 83 -8.34 14.74 -15.84
CA TYR A 83 -8.56 13.46 -15.17
C TYR A 83 -8.29 12.28 -16.11
N MET A 84 -8.82 12.29 -17.33
CA MET A 84 -8.56 11.26 -18.34
C MET A 84 -7.09 11.19 -18.77
N ALA A 85 -6.40 12.33 -18.87
CA ALA A 85 -4.96 12.39 -19.15
C ALA A 85 -4.14 11.71 -18.05
N SER A 86 -4.62 11.67 -16.81
CA SER A 86 -3.94 10.98 -15.72
C SER A 86 -3.89 9.46 -15.93
N PHE A 87 -4.96 8.86 -16.48
CA PHE A 87 -4.95 7.43 -16.85
C PHE A 87 -3.91 7.13 -17.94
N GLN A 88 -3.76 8.02 -18.92
CA GLN A 88 -2.73 7.87 -19.95
C GLN A 88 -1.33 7.94 -19.33
N LYS A 89 -1.10 8.91 -18.45
CA LYS A 89 0.19 9.10 -17.76
C LYS A 89 0.59 7.87 -16.95
N ILE A 90 -0.35 7.20 -16.27
CA ILE A 90 -0.09 5.97 -15.50
C ILE A 90 0.32 4.80 -16.41
N GLN A 91 -0.17 4.77 -17.65
CA GLN A 91 0.20 3.73 -18.63
C GLN A 91 1.59 3.97 -19.25
N GLU A 92 2.16 5.16 -19.09
CA GLU A 92 3.50 5.45 -19.59
C GLU A 92 4.56 4.66 -18.81
N PRO A 93 5.52 4.01 -19.50
CA PRO A 93 6.61 3.29 -18.82
C PRO A 93 7.40 4.17 -17.83
N ALA A 94 7.49 5.47 -18.12
CA ALA A 94 8.16 6.44 -17.26
C ALA A 94 7.48 6.58 -15.89
N PHE A 95 6.16 6.43 -15.81
CA PHE A 95 5.43 6.51 -14.55
C PHE A 95 5.74 5.30 -13.65
N GLY A 96 5.68 4.09 -14.21
CA GLY A 96 6.09 2.87 -13.51
C GLY A 96 7.55 2.96 -13.03
N ALA A 97 8.46 3.44 -13.89
CA ALA A 97 9.85 3.63 -13.51
C ALA A 97 10.06 4.63 -12.34
N LYS A 98 9.23 5.68 -12.24
CA LYS A 98 9.26 6.60 -11.09
C LYS A 98 8.88 5.88 -9.79
N ILE A 99 7.83 5.04 -9.82
CA ILE A 99 7.41 4.24 -8.66
C ILE A 99 8.50 3.24 -8.28
N ASP A 100 9.07 2.49 -9.24
CA ASP A 100 10.15 1.53 -8.98
C ASP A 100 11.40 2.20 -8.38
N ASN A 101 11.69 3.44 -8.78
CA ASN A 101 12.81 4.19 -8.23
C ASN A 101 12.58 4.65 -6.78
N CYS A 102 11.32 4.82 -6.35
CA CYS A 102 11.02 5.07 -4.94
C CYS A 102 11.49 3.90 -4.06
N ASP A 103 11.26 2.66 -4.52
CA ASP A 103 11.67 1.46 -3.81
C ASP A 103 13.20 1.34 -3.72
N LYS A 104 13.90 1.56 -4.84
CA LYS A 104 15.38 1.47 -4.92
C LYS A 104 16.11 2.54 -4.10
N SER A 105 15.49 3.71 -3.89
CA SER A 105 16.09 4.84 -3.16
C SER A 105 15.81 4.83 -1.65
N SER A 106 15.08 3.84 -1.16
CA SER A 106 14.58 3.75 0.22
C SER A 106 15.66 3.48 1.29
N GLY A 107 16.88 3.12 0.88
CA GLY A 107 18.05 3.02 1.77
C GLY A 107 18.06 1.83 2.73
N ILE A 108 17.25 0.79 2.48
CA ILE A 108 17.31 -0.46 3.26
C ILE A 108 18.42 -1.40 2.81
N THR A 109 18.82 -2.31 3.70
CA THR A 109 19.79 -3.35 3.35
C THR A 109 19.17 -4.39 2.42
N GLU A 110 20.00 -5.09 1.65
CA GLU A 110 19.53 -6.13 0.74
C GLU A 110 18.82 -7.28 1.47
N GLU A 111 19.26 -7.65 2.67
CA GLU A 111 18.62 -8.69 3.47
C GLU A 111 17.22 -8.27 3.89
N LEU A 112 17.07 -7.04 4.39
CA LEU A 112 15.76 -6.53 4.79
C LEU A 112 14.84 -6.42 3.57
N LYS A 113 15.37 -6.01 2.41
CA LYS A 113 14.63 -5.92 1.15
C LYS A 113 14.07 -7.27 0.72
N LYS A 114 14.92 -8.30 0.70
CA LYS A 114 14.52 -9.67 0.37
C LYS A 114 13.38 -10.17 1.27
N GLU A 115 13.45 -9.87 2.56
CA GLU A 115 12.39 -10.26 3.47
C GLU A 115 11.11 -9.43 3.29
N THR A 116 11.19 -8.13 3.04
CA THR A 116 9.99 -7.31 2.74
C THR A 116 9.32 -7.73 1.44
N ASP A 117 10.07 -8.30 0.49
CA ASP A 117 9.55 -8.80 -0.78
C ASP A 117 9.01 -10.25 -0.67
N ASP A 118 9.42 -11.00 0.35
CA ASP A 118 8.86 -12.32 0.66
C ASP A 118 7.48 -12.18 1.32
N LEU A 119 6.43 -12.40 0.54
CA LEU A 119 5.02 -12.32 0.95
C LEU A 119 4.65 -13.22 2.15
N THR A 120 5.48 -14.21 2.48
CA THR A 120 5.25 -15.14 3.60
C THR A 120 5.96 -14.71 4.89
N SER A 121 6.94 -13.81 4.79
CA SER A 121 7.77 -13.40 5.92
C SER A 121 6.99 -12.53 6.91
N ASP A 122 7.38 -12.59 8.18
CA ASP A 122 6.79 -11.71 9.19
C ASP A 122 7.18 -10.25 8.95
N THR A 123 8.37 -10.00 8.39
CA THR A 123 8.82 -8.67 7.94
C THR A 123 7.84 -8.07 6.94
N HIS A 124 7.41 -8.83 5.94
CA HIS A 124 6.42 -8.40 4.96
C HIS A 124 5.05 -8.16 5.62
N LYS A 125 4.58 -9.08 6.47
CA LYS A 125 3.31 -8.89 7.19
C LYS A 125 3.31 -7.61 8.02
N TYR A 126 4.40 -7.33 8.73
CA TYR A 126 4.55 -6.10 9.52
C TYR A 126 4.59 -4.86 8.63
N LEU A 127 5.30 -4.90 7.49
CA LEU A 127 5.26 -3.82 6.51
C LEU A 127 3.81 -3.55 6.05
N MET A 128 3.07 -4.60 5.66
CA MET A 128 1.69 -4.45 5.20
C MET A 128 0.73 -3.93 6.28
N GLU A 129 0.94 -4.33 7.54
CA GLU A 129 0.22 -3.79 8.69
C GLU A 129 0.52 -2.29 8.89
N TYR A 130 1.80 -1.91 8.86
CA TYR A 130 2.22 -0.51 8.98
C TYR A 130 1.62 0.34 7.85
N LEU A 131 1.73 -0.11 6.59
CA LEU A 131 1.17 0.57 5.43
C LEU A 131 -0.35 0.74 5.51
N GLY A 132 -1.06 -0.24 6.10
CA GLY A 132 -2.51 -0.16 6.30
C GLY A 132 -2.94 0.77 7.44
N LYS A 133 -2.06 1.02 8.41
CA LYS A 133 -2.33 1.89 9.56
C LYS A 133 -2.03 3.36 9.26
N GLU A 134 -0.94 3.64 8.57
CA GLU A 134 -0.48 5.01 8.33
C GLU A 134 -1.22 5.65 7.15
N THR A 135 -1.93 6.75 7.41
CA THR A 135 -2.74 7.42 6.37
C THR A 135 -1.89 7.90 5.20
N SER A 136 -0.66 8.36 5.46
CA SER A 136 0.30 8.76 4.43
C SER A 136 0.75 7.61 3.53
N CYS A 137 0.49 6.36 3.90
CA CYS A 137 0.87 5.16 3.15
C CYS A 137 -0.29 4.51 2.40
N LYS A 138 -1.51 5.07 2.48
CA LYS A 138 -2.71 4.45 1.93
C LYS A 138 -2.60 4.15 0.43
N ILE A 139 -2.00 5.03 -0.38
CA ILE A 139 -1.83 4.78 -1.82
C ILE A 139 -0.87 3.63 -2.08
N LEU A 140 0.26 3.57 -1.36
CA LEU A 140 1.23 2.50 -1.53
C LEU A 140 0.62 1.16 -1.15
N LYS A 141 -0.16 1.12 -0.06
CA LYS A 141 -0.92 -0.06 0.36
C LYS A 141 -1.86 -0.55 -0.74
N VAL A 142 -2.64 0.36 -1.32
CA VAL A 142 -3.57 0.07 -2.42
C VAL A 142 -2.85 -0.49 -3.65
N LEU A 143 -1.71 0.11 -4.04
CA LEU A 143 -0.90 -0.38 -5.15
C LEU A 143 -0.36 -1.80 -4.89
N TYR A 144 0.10 -2.08 -3.66
CA TYR A 144 0.54 -3.42 -3.26
C TYR A 144 -0.59 -4.44 -3.33
N ASP A 145 -1.78 -4.11 -2.84
CA ASP A 145 -2.93 -5.02 -2.85
C ASP A 145 -3.31 -5.37 -4.29
N MET A 146 -3.43 -4.36 -5.16
CA MET A 146 -3.72 -4.55 -6.59
C MET A 146 -2.64 -5.38 -7.31
N GLY A 147 -1.36 -5.16 -7.00
CA GLY A 147 -0.25 -5.90 -7.63
C GLY A 147 -0.08 -7.33 -7.13
N SER A 148 -0.48 -7.61 -5.89
CA SER A 148 -0.37 -8.94 -5.27
C SER A 148 -1.57 -9.86 -5.55
N GLY A 149 -2.62 -9.34 -6.19
CA GLY A 149 -3.84 -10.09 -6.52
C GLY A 149 -4.62 -10.55 -5.28
N LYS A 150 -4.47 -9.84 -4.15
CA LYS A 150 -5.19 -10.07 -2.90
C LYS A 150 -6.28 -9.03 -2.70
#